data_AF-A0A0L0VCR1-F1
#
_entry.id   AF-A0A0L0VCR1-F1
#
_cell.length_a   1.000
_cell.length_b   1.000
_cell.length_c   1.000
_cell.angle_alpha   90.00
_cell.angle_beta   90.00
_cell.angle_gamma   90.00
#
_symmetry.space_group_name_H-M   'P 1'
#
loop_
_entity.id
_entity.type
_entity.pdbx_description
1 polymer ?
#
loop_
_entity_poly.entity_id
_entity_poly.type
_entity_poly.pdbx_seq_one_letter_code
_entity_poly.pdbx_strand_id
1 'polypeptide(L)'
;MATLNQRQKRQTYWDSGRMSPALQRARLPFRAKNLAMGAGILTFTFGVYMYSIAAVKQDDFSDIPAPSLEKIHQINREKEQRIQEEQASLDANRTISDLVQSRPIPILPPIGLLGSTTNWVRGRDSSSELVRGAPPVDQIGKIQDRQVVENDRKLV
;
A
#
# COMPACT_ATOMS: atom_id res chain seq x y z
N MET A 1 -10.97 1.80 -59.85
CA MET A 1 -10.99 1.85 -58.36
C MET A 1 -12.44 1.66 -57.91
N ALA A 2 -12.77 0.57 -57.24
CA ALA A 2 -14.15 0.29 -56.82
C ALA A 2 -14.53 1.20 -55.64
N THR A 3 -15.59 2.01 -55.82
CA THR A 3 -16.11 2.87 -54.77
C THR A 3 -17.07 2.07 -53.89
N LEU A 4 -16.78 2.01 -52.58
CA LEU A 4 -17.65 1.31 -51.62
C LEU A 4 -19.01 2.01 -51.52
N ASN A 5 -20.09 1.23 -51.52
CA ASN A 5 -21.46 1.72 -51.39
C ASN A 5 -21.68 2.38 -50.00
N GLN A 6 -22.56 3.37 -49.90
CA GLN A 6 -22.88 4.10 -48.66
C GLN A 6 -23.23 3.16 -47.49
N ARG A 7 -23.92 2.03 -47.76
CA ARG A 7 -24.24 1.02 -46.73
C ARG A 7 -23.01 0.31 -46.21
N GLN A 8 -22.07 -0.05 -47.09
CA GLN A 8 -20.82 -0.71 -46.72
C GLN A 8 -19.92 0.23 -45.90
N LYS A 9 -19.85 1.52 -46.27
CA LYS A 9 -19.12 2.54 -45.49
C LYS A 9 -19.69 2.68 -44.07
N ARG A 10 -21.01 2.64 -43.91
CA ARG A 10 -21.67 2.71 -42.60
C ARG A 10 -21.34 1.48 -41.74
N GLN A 11 -21.37 0.27 -42.30
CA GLN A 11 -21.03 -0.97 -41.58
C GLN A 11 -19.61 -0.94 -41.01
N THR A 12 -18.66 -0.27 -41.69
CA THR A 12 -17.28 -0.11 -41.23
C THR A 12 -17.13 0.74 -39.95
N TYR A 13 -18.13 1.56 -39.59
CA TYR A 13 -18.07 2.46 -38.44
C TYR A 13 -18.49 1.78 -37.12
N TRP A 14 -19.38 0.79 -37.17
CA TRP A 14 -20.00 0.16 -35.98
C TRP A 14 -19.81 -1.36 -35.91
N ASP A 15 -18.79 -1.89 -36.58
CA ASP A 15 -18.52 -3.34 -36.57
C ASP A 15 -18.17 -3.84 -35.16
N SER A 16 -18.78 -4.96 -34.79
CA SER A 16 -18.93 -5.51 -33.43
C SER A 16 -17.62 -5.60 -32.64
N GLY A 17 -17.31 -4.56 -31.86
CA GLY A 17 -16.16 -4.53 -30.93
C GLY A 17 -14.78 -4.45 -31.59
N ARG A 18 -14.71 -4.33 -32.93
CA ARG A 18 -13.45 -4.21 -33.67
C ARG A 18 -13.21 -2.76 -34.07
N MET A 19 -11.94 -2.39 -34.02
CA MET A 19 -11.52 -1.04 -34.34
C MET A 19 -11.66 -0.75 -35.83
N SER A 20 -12.27 0.39 -36.19
CA SER A 20 -12.51 0.74 -37.60
C SER A 20 -11.20 0.87 -38.41
N PRO A 21 -11.19 0.48 -39.70
CA PRO A 21 -10.02 0.59 -40.58
C PRO A 21 -9.41 2.00 -40.66
N ALA A 22 -10.25 3.03 -40.58
CA ALA A 22 -9.79 4.43 -40.55
C ALA A 22 -8.95 4.72 -39.30
N LEU A 23 -9.41 4.25 -38.14
CA LEU A 23 -8.70 4.46 -36.87
C LEU A 23 -7.43 3.59 -36.79
N GLN A 24 -7.42 2.39 -37.38
CA GLN A 24 -6.22 1.56 -37.46
C GLN A 24 -5.10 2.26 -38.24
N ARG A 25 -5.42 2.87 -39.39
CA ARG A 25 -4.47 3.63 -40.19
C ARG A 25 -3.91 4.83 -39.43
N ALA A 26 -4.75 5.53 -38.67
CA ALA A 26 -4.34 6.67 -37.85
C ALA A 26 -3.31 6.29 -36.76
N ARG A 27 -3.32 5.04 -36.27
CA ARG A 27 -2.37 4.56 -35.24
C ARG A 27 -1.09 3.93 -35.79
N LEU A 28 -1.07 3.55 -37.07
CA LEU A 28 0.12 2.98 -37.73
C LEU A 28 1.41 3.77 -37.47
N PRO A 29 1.46 5.11 -37.63
CA PRO A 29 2.72 5.84 -37.47
C PRO A 29 3.24 5.91 -36.03
N PHE A 30 2.37 5.75 -35.03
CA PHE A 30 2.75 5.85 -33.62
C PHE A 30 3.21 4.51 -33.04
N ARG A 31 2.84 3.38 -33.65
CA ARG A 31 3.24 2.05 -33.16
C ARG A 31 4.76 1.89 -33.10
N ALA A 32 5.46 2.22 -34.18
CA ALA A 32 6.91 2.11 -34.23
C ALA A 32 7.60 3.07 -33.25
N LYS A 33 7.13 4.33 -33.18
CA LYS A 33 7.70 5.36 -32.31
C LYS A 33 7.50 5.02 -30.83
N ASN A 34 6.30 4.59 -30.45
CA ASN A 34 6.00 4.20 -29.07
C ASN A 34 6.72 2.93 -28.66
N LEU A 35 6.87 1.96 -29.57
CA LEU A 35 7.64 0.74 -29.31
C LEU A 35 9.13 1.06 -29.14
N ALA A 36 9.70 1.91 -29.99
CA ALA A 36 11.09 2.35 -29.86
C ALA A 36 11.33 3.09 -28.53
N MET A 37 10.42 4.00 -28.16
CA MET A 37 10.50 4.71 -26.88
C MET A 37 10.40 3.74 -25.69
N GLY A 38 9.42 2.83 -25.71
CA GLY A 38 9.25 1.81 -24.67
C GLY A 38 10.47 0.88 -24.55
N ALA A 39 11.04 0.45 -25.69
CA ALA A 39 12.24 -0.36 -25.72
C ALA A 39 13.47 0.40 -25.20
N GLY A 40 13.58 1.70 -25.50
CA GLY A 40 14.64 2.55 -24.97
C GLY A 40 14.59 2.67 -23.45
N ILE A 41 13.41 2.93 -22.89
CA ILE A 41 13.21 2.98 -21.44
C ILE A 41 13.53 1.63 -20.80
N LEU A 42 12.99 0.53 -21.34
CA LEU A 42 13.22 -0.82 -20.81
C LEU A 42 14.72 -1.16 -20.84
N THR A 43 15.40 -0.92 -21.95
CA THR A 43 16.84 -1.18 -22.09
C THR A 43 17.66 -0.35 -21.11
N PHE A 44 17.30 0.94 -20.94
CA PHE A 44 17.97 1.82 -19.99
C PHE A 44 17.81 1.32 -18.55
N THR A 45 16.57 1.09 -18.10
CA THR A 45 16.30 0.63 -16.73
C THR A 45 16.92 -0.74 -16.46
N PHE A 46 16.83 -1.68 -17.41
CA PHE A 46 17.45 -2.99 -17.31
C PHE A 46 18.97 -2.90 -17.26
N GLY A 47 19.57 -2.00 -18.05
CA GLY A 47 21.01 -1.73 -18.01
C GLY A 47 21.48 -1.23 -16.65
N VAL A 48 20.74 -0.27 -16.05
CA VAL A 48 21.03 0.21 -14.70
C VAL A 48 20.92 -0.92 -13.66
N TYR A 49 19.87 -1.76 -13.75
CA TYR A 49 19.69 -2.90 -12.86
C TYR A 49 20.82 -3.93 -12.97
N MET A 50 21.19 -4.31 -14.19
CA MET A 50 22.29 -5.26 -14.41
C MET A 50 23.63 -4.66 -13.97
N TYR A 51 23.85 -3.38 -14.23
CA TYR A 51 25.02 -2.66 -13.73
C TYR A 51 25.06 -2.66 -12.20
N SER A 52 23.94 -2.44 -11.51
CA SER A 52 23.94 -2.42 -10.04
C SER A 52 24.38 -3.76 -9.45
N ILE A 53 23.92 -4.88 -10.02
CA ILE A 53 24.34 -6.22 -9.57
C ILE A 53 25.83 -6.44 -9.83
N ALA A 54 26.32 -6.06 -11.02
CA ALA A 54 27.72 -6.26 -11.38
C ALA A 54 28.69 -5.34 -10.62
N ALA A 55 28.25 -4.12 -10.31
CA ALA A 55 29.04 -3.12 -9.59
C ALA A 55 29.15 -3.42 -8.10
N VAL A 56 28.14 -4.09 -7.52
CA VAL A 56 28.18 -4.55 -6.13
C VAL A 56 29.09 -5.77 -6.06
N LYS A 57 30.38 -5.52 -5.83
CA LYS A 57 31.33 -6.57 -5.45
C LYS A 57 30.95 -7.04 -4.04
N GLN A 58 30.80 -8.34 -3.89
CA GLN A 58 30.67 -8.94 -2.56
C GLN A 58 32.01 -8.74 -1.83
N ASP A 59 31.95 -8.17 -0.64
CA ASP A 59 33.13 -7.91 0.18
C ASP A 59 33.75 -9.24 0.65
N ASP A 60 35.08 -9.28 0.78
CA ASP A 60 35.79 -10.49 1.21
C ASP A 60 35.83 -10.54 2.74
N PHE A 61 34.91 -11.31 3.34
CA PHE A 61 34.82 -11.49 4.78
C PHE A 61 35.81 -12.52 5.34
N SER A 62 36.92 -12.80 4.64
CA SER A 62 37.91 -13.80 5.05
C SER A 62 38.70 -13.42 6.30
N ASP A 63 38.76 -12.12 6.63
CA ASP A 63 39.40 -11.58 7.84
C ASP A 63 38.52 -11.64 9.09
N ILE A 64 37.20 -11.82 8.93
CA ILE A 64 36.26 -11.92 10.04
C ILE A 64 36.05 -13.40 10.39
N PRO A 65 36.48 -13.85 11.58
CA PRO A 65 36.21 -15.21 12.02
C PRO A 65 34.71 -15.40 12.23
N ALA A 66 34.14 -16.38 11.53
CA ALA A 66 32.74 -16.74 11.72
C ALA A 66 32.48 -17.17 13.17
N PRO A 67 31.40 -16.67 13.82
CA PRO A 67 31.08 -17.09 15.17
C PRO A 67 30.73 -18.57 15.21
N SER A 68 31.16 -19.27 16.26
CA SER A 68 30.78 -20.67 16.46
C SER A 68 29.26 -20.79 16.65
N LEU A 69 28.69 -21.92 16.25
CA LEU A 69 27.27 -22.19 16.37
C LEU A 69 26.78 -22.06 17.82
N GLU A 70 27.59 -22.49 18.78
CA GLU A 70 27.29 -22.36 20.21
C GLU A 70 27.21 -20.90 20.65
N LYS A 71 28.11 -20.05 20.17
CA LYS A 71 28.10 -18.61 20.46
C LYS A 71 26.88 -17.94 19.85
N ILE A 72 26.46 -18.36 18.66
CA ILE A 72 25.21 -17.88 18.03
C ILE A 72 24.00 -18.24 18.92
N HIS A 73 23.91 -19.48 19.40
CA HIS A 73 22.83 -19.90 20.30
C HIS A 73 22.85 -19.18 21.66
N GLN A 74 24.03 -18.87 22.20
CA GLN A 74 24.15 -18.06 23.41
C GLN A 74 23.63 -16.64 23.18
N ILE A 75 24.06 -15.99 22.08
CA ILE A 75 23.61 -14.64 21.71
C ILE A 75 22.09 -14.60 21.51
N ASN A 76 21.50 -15.59 20.85
CA ASN A 76 20.06 -15.62 20.63
C ASN A 76 19.29 -15.77 21.94
N ARG A 77 19.75 -16.64 22.85
CA ARG A 77 19.15 -16.80 24.19
C ARG A 77 19.26 -15.53 25.02
N GLU A 78 20.41 -14.88 25.02
CA GLU A 78 20.62 -13.62 25.74
C GLU A 78 19.72 -12.51 25.17
N LYS A 79 19.57 -12.41 23.84
CA LYS A 79 18.66 -11.46 23.19
C LYS A 79 17.20 -11.70 23.60
N GLU A 80 16.76 -12.95 23.62
CA GLU A 80 15.40 -13.32 24.06
C GLU A 80 15.14 -12.92 25.52
N GLN A 81 16.12 -13.11 26.40
CA GLN A 81 16.04 -12.70 27.80
C GLN A 81 15.96 -11.17 27.94
N ARG A 82 16.83 -10.43 27.25
CA ARG A 82 16.80 -8.95 27.27
C ARG A 82 15.47 -8.39 26.77
N ILE A 83 14.90 -8.97 25.71
CA ILE A 83 13.58 -8.57 25.20
C ILE A 83 12.49 -8.82 26.24
N GLN A 84 12.53 -9.97 26.93
CA GLN A 84 11.57 -10.30 27.99
C GLN A 84 11.71 -9.37 29.20
N GLU A 85 12.93 -9.04 29.61
CA GLU A 85 13.19 -8.09 30.70
C GLU A 85 12.74 -6.69 30.35
N GLU A 86 12.99 -6.24 29.11
CA GLU A 86 12.50 -4.96 28.60
C GLU A 86 10.97 -4.93 28.63
N GLN A 87 10.31 -5.97 28.11
CA GLN A 87 8.86 -6.10 28.17
C GLN A 87 8.33 -6.11 29.61
N ALA A 88 8.97 -6.86 30.51
CA ALA A 88 8.58 -6.90 31.92
C ALA A 88 8.77 -5.53 32.61
N SER A 89 9.80 -4.77 32.25
CA SER A 89 10.04 -3.42 32.76
C SER A 89 9.04 -2.40 32.20
N LEU A 90 8.62 -2.55 30.94
CA LEU A 90 7.56 -1.76 30.32
C LEU A 90 6.21 -2.08 30.97
N ASP A 91 5.93 -3.35 31.26
CA ASP A 91 4.72 -3.78 31.96
C ASP A 91 4.72 -3.38 33.45
N ALA A 92 5.88 -3.36 34.10
CA ALA A 92 6.05 -2.81 35.45
C ALA A 92 5.80 -1.29 35.47
N ASN A 93 6.32 -0.55 34.49
CA ASN A 93 6.04 0.89 34.37
C ASN A 93 4.58 1.17 34.00
N ARG A 94 3.94 0.31 33.19
CA ARG A 94 2.49 0.39 32.90
C ARG A 94 1.67 0.12 34.16
N THR A 95 1.99 -0.92 34.93
CA THR A 95 1.27 -1.25 36.17
C THR A 95 1.44 -0.17 37.24
N ILE A 96 2.63 0.42 37.40
CA ILE A 96 2.82 1.58 38.29
C ILE A 96 1.99 2.78 37.82
N SER A 97 1.92 3.03 36.51
CA SER A 97 1.09 4.10 35.95
C SER A 97 -0.41 3.84 36.16
N ASP A 98 -0.86 2.59 36.02
CA ASP A 98 -2.25 2.17 36.29
C ASP A 98 -2.61 2.27 37.77
N LEU A 99 -1.67 1.95 38.69
CA LEU A 99 -1.86 2.11 40.13
C LEU A 99 -1.88 3.59 40.55
N VAL A 100 -1.06 4.44 39.93
CA VAL A 100 -1.09 5.91 40.15
C VAL A 100 -2.37 6.54 39.57
N GLN A 101 -2.92 5.98 38.50
CA GLN A 101 -4.19 6.43 37.89
C GLN A 101 -5.45 5.90 38.60
N SER A 102 -5.30 5.05 39.62
CA SER A 102 -6.41 4.61 40.48
C SER A 102 -6.74 5.57 41.63
N ARG A 103 -5.99 6.67 41.78
CA ARG A 103 -6.38 7.75 42.70
C ARG A 103 -7.57 8.50 42.08
N PRO A 104 -8.74 8.56 42.74
CA PRO A 104 -9.88 9.30 42.20
C PRO A 104 -9.46 10.76 42.07
N ILE A 105 -9.31 11.22 40.84
CA ILE A 105 -9.15 12.63 40.53
C ILE A 105 -10.44 13.30 41.01
N PRO A 106 -10.40 14.27 41.94
CA PRO A 106 -11.60 15.04 42.24
C PRO A 106 -12.03 15.71 40.94
N ILE A 107 -13.23 15.35 40.47
CA ILE A 107 -13.86 15.94 39.29
C ILE A 107 -14.09 17.41 39.61
N LEU A 108 -13.18 18.27 39.18
CA LEU A 108 -13.45 19.70 39.10
C LEU A 108 -14.45 19.91 37.96
N PRO A 109 -15.55 20.66 38.19
CA PRO A 109 -16.44 21.03 37.11
C PRO A 109 -15.64 21.81 36.06
N PRO A 110 -15.96 21.66 34.76
CA PRO A 110 -15.29 22.43 33.71
C PRO A 110 -15.59 23.91 33.92
N ILE A 111 -14.61 24.64 34.44
CA ILE A 111 -14.60 26.10 34.48
C ILE A 111 -14.50 26.57 33.03
N GLY A 112 -15.57 27.23 32.57
CA GLY A 112 -15.83 27.47 31.15
C GLY A 112 -15.04 28.61 30.50
N LEU A 113 -15.43 28.83 29.24
CA LEU A 113 -15.23 30.01 28.41
C LEU A 113 -13.78 30.38 28.03
N LEU A 114 -13.26 29.73 26.98
CA LEU A 114 -12.72 30.45 25.83
C LEU A 114 -12.71 29.54 24.60
N GLY A 115 -13.34 30.02 23.54
CA GLY A 115 -13.73 29.24 22.36
C GLY A 115 -12.54 28.67 21.59
N SER A 116 -12.61 27.36 21.33
CA SER A 116 -11.86 26.73 20.23
C SER A 116 -12.87 26.30 19.17
N THR A 117 -12.92 27.07 18.10
CA THR A 117 -13.74 26.83 16.92
C THR A 117 -13.10 25.70 16.10
N THR A 118 -13.24 24.45 16.52
CA THR A 118 -12.89 23.28 15.69
C THR A 118 -13.89 22.15 15.89
N ASN A 119 -15.17 22.42 15.62
CA ASN A 119 -16.24 21.42 15.62
C ASN A 119 -16.98 21.37 14.27
N TRP A 120 -16.23 21.26 13.18
CA TRP A 120 -16.76 20.82 11.87
C TRP A 120 -16.38 19.35 11.58
N VAL A 121 -15.35 18.78 12.20
CA VAL A 121 -14.89 17.41 11.88
C VAL A 121 -15.46 16.37 12.85
N ARG A 122 -16.78 16.36 13.04
CA ARG A 122 -17.46 15.23 13.68
C ARG A 122 -18.72 14.87 12.92
N GLY A 123 -18.49 14.47 11.68
CA GLY A 123 -19.39 13.58 10.94
C GLY A 123 -19.41 12.23 11.64
N ARG A 124 -20.52 11.98 12.31
CA ARG A 124 -21.00 10.68 12.75
C ARG A 124 -21.07 9.79 11.52
N ASP A 125 -20.03 8.97 11.33
CA ASP A 125 -19.95 7.66 10.65
C ASP A 125 -18.47 7.25 10.67
N SER A 126 -18.09 6.22 11.44
CA SER A 126 -16.69 5.81 11.62
C SER A 126 -16.18 4.93 10.47
N SER A 127 -16.50 5.28 9.22
CA SER A 127 -15.91 4.66 8.04
C SER A 127 -14.79 5.55 7.54
N SER A 128 -13.54 5.11 7.71
CA SER A 128 -12.34 5.77 7.16
C SER A 128 -12.34 5.70 5.63
N GLU A 129 -13.15 6.56 5.04
CA GLU A 129 -13.33 6.73 3.61
C GLU A 129 -12.67 8.06 3.20
N LEU A 130 -11.34 8.09 3.15
CA LEU A 130 -10.59 9.28 2.73
C LEU A 130 -10.74 9.56 1.21
N VAL A 131 -11.29 8.59 0.45
CA VAL A 131 -11.53 8.70 -0.98
C VAL A 131 -12.84 7.97 -1.32
N ARG A 132 -13.82 8.67 -1.90
CA ARG A 132 -15.11 8.08 -2.30
C ARG A 132 -14.88 6.91 -3.26
N GLY A 133 -15.36 5.73 -2.90
CA GLY A 133 -15.33 4.53 -3.74
C GLY A 133 -14.09 3.64 -3.57
N ALA A 134 -13.17 3.95 -2.64
CA ALA A 134 -12.15 3.01 -2.22
C ALA A 134 -12.63 2.24 -0.97
N PRO A 135 -12.58 0.90 -0.96
CA PRO A 135 -12.93 0.14 0.24
C PRO A 135 -11.97 0.51 1.39
N PRO A 136 -12.48 0.65 2.64
CA PRO A 136 -11.69 1.10 3.77
C PRO A 136 -10.52 0.15 4.05
N VAL A 137 -9.29 0.67 3.97
CA VAL A 137 -8.06 -0.13 4.03
C VAL A 137 -7.77 -0.66 5.45
N ASP A 138 -8.37 -0.03 6.46
CA ASP A 138 -8.14 -0.34 7.89
C ASP A 138 -8.89 -1.59 8.40
N GLN A 139 -9.75 -2.19 7.55
CA GLN A 139 -10.58 -3.34 7.91
C GLN A 139 -10.13 -4.67 7.28
N ILE A 140 -9.15 -4.62 6.38
CA ILE A 140 -8.68 -5.79 5.62
C ILE A 140 -8.16 -6.87 6.59
N GLY A 141 -8.83 -8.02 6.59
CA GLY A 141 -8.43 -9.21 7.36
C GLY A 141 -9.11 -9.38 8.72
N LYS A 142 -10.04 -8.50 9.11
CA LYS A 142 -10.86 -8.68 10.32
C LYS A 142 -12.07 -9.59 10.04
N ILE A 143 -12.50 -10.37 11.02
CA ILE A 143 -13.61 -11.33 10.89
C ILE A 143 -14.94 -10.63 10.49
N GLN A 144 -15.08 -9.34 10.78
CA GLN A 144 -16.26 -8.53 10.48
C GLN A 144 -16.33 -8.06 9.00
N ASP A 145 -15.22 -8.12 8.26
CA ASP A 145 -15.08 -7.65 6.86
C ASP A 145 -16.01 -8.43 5.91
N ARG A 146 -16.33 -9.69 6.25
CA ARG A 146 -17.25 -10.54 5.48
C ARG A 146 -18.70 -10.04 5.49
N GLN A 147 -19.14 -9.34 6.55
CA GLN A 147 -20.53 -8.88 6.69
C GLN A 147 -20.85 -7.69 5.77
N VAL A 148 -19.87 -6.83 5.50
CA VAL A 148 -20.04 -5.64 4.65
C VAL A 148 -20.28 -6.05 3.19
N VAL A 149 -19.52 -7.04 2.69
CA VAL A 149 -19.67 -7.56 1.32
C VAL A 149 -21.02 -8.24 1.09
N GLU A 150 -21.59 -8.87 2.13
CA GLU A 150 -22.88 -9.58 2.01
C GLU A 150 -24.07 -8.61 1.97
N ASN A 151 -24.00 -7.49 2.68
CA ASN A 151 -25.03 -6.45 2.62
C ASN A 151 -25.05 -5.72 1.27
N ASP A 152 -23.89 -5.41 0.69
CA ASP A 152 -23.82 -4.77 -0.64
C ASP A 152 -24.40 -5.65 -1.76
N ARG A 153 -24.27 -6.99 -1.66
CA ARG A 153 -24.85 -7.93 -2.63
C ARG A 153 -26.36 -8.05 -2.56
N LYS A 154 -26.99 -7.68 -1.44
CA LYS A 154 -28.46 -7.69 -1.29
C LYS A 154 -29.12 -6.41 -1.79
N LEU A 155 -28.33 -5.39 -2.11
CA LEU A 155 -28.80 -4.08 -2.58
C LEU A 155 -28.72 -3.92 -4.11
N VAL A 156 -28.45 -5.01 -4.85
CA VAL A 156 -28.53 -5.11 -6.31
C VAL A 156 -29.57 -6.15 -6.68
#